data_AF-A0A1Q5E0R7-F1
#
_entry.id   AF-A0A1Q5E0R7-F1
#
_cell.length_a   1.000
_cell.length_b   1.000
_cell.length_c   1.000
_cell.angle_alpha   90.00
_cell.angle_beta   90.00
_cell.angle_gamma   90.00
#
_symmetry.space_group_name_H-M   'P 1'
#
loop_
_entity.id
_entity.type
_entity.pdbx_description
1 polymer ?
#
loop_
_entity_poly.entity_id
_entity_poly.type
_entity_poly.pdbx_seq_one_letter_code
_entity_poly.pdbx_strand_id
1 'polypeptide(L)'
;MPTVSVTPGAEATTTLTVRNDGDIVEAYTLDVVGDCAAWTTVEPARVSLYPGTSETVTVRFAPPRSHEVRAGEKPLGIRVLPAEHPESVTVPEMTVVVEPFHELRARLEPGRRRGWLGARFRTVVQNLGNAPTEVALAGRQQGEELRLAFTPERRKLEPGESAEAGLKVRARKLIWFGAPAAWPFEVVAGEPEDAGAESPREGRPEPLPGEFAQIPVFPKWLLILLAAILALLLAWFALVRPAVRSTAKEAGAKAAQEENRQPRQGGSASGGGQQDPQGKGEASGGADGSGGATGGSGSTGGGGSGGSGGGGNPQQMSETIDVQTAPGGRKTGTYVVPEGKTFGVTDIVVANFQGDEGLLTISFGQRKITTIALETFRNQDYHWVTPIQIQEKAAVTVSVTCSKPGTPATGKQASGCHQVLNVSGELTDVSPDER
;
A
#
# COMPACT_ATOMS: atom_id res chain seq x y z
N MET A 1 41.15 -17.07 -29.32
CA MET A 1 41.43 -15.86 -28.51
C MET A 1 41.59 -16.30 -27.07
N PRO A 2 42.48 -15.66 -26.28
CA PRO A 2 42.59 -15.97 -24.86
C PRO A 2 41.28 -15.65 -24.13
N THR A 3 40.96 -16.43 -23.10
CA THR A 3 39.71 -16.31 -22.34
C THR A 3 40.02 -16.20 -20.85
N VAL A 4 39.31 -15.31 -20.14
CA VAL A 4 39.41 -15.13 -18.69
C VAL A 4 38.01 -15.10 -18.09
N SER A 5 37.76 -15.84 -17.01
CA SER A 5 36.50 -15.78 -16.27
C SER A 5 36.61 -14.83 -15.08
N VAL A 6 35.54 -14.11 -14.79
CA VAL A 6 35.48 -13.19 -13.66
C VAL A 6 34.09 -13.22 -13.01
N THR A 7 34.09 -13.40 -11.69
CA THR A 7 32.87 -13.32 -10.88
C THR A 7 32.53 -11.86 -10.57
N PRO A 8 31.29 -11.39 -10.79
CA PRO A 8 30.88 -10.05 -10.41
C PRO A 8 31.07 -9.75 -8.91
N GLY A 9 31.72 -8.63 -8.61
CA GLY A 9 32.14 -8.23 -7.26
C GLY A 9 33.47 -8.81 -6.80
N ALA A 10 34.10 -9.68 -7.59
CA ALA A 10 35.45 -10.17 -7.37
C ALA A 10 36.42 -9.56 -8.40
N GLU A 11 37.68 -9.93 -8.27
CA GLU A 11 38.75 -9.48 -9.15
C GLU A 11 39.39 -10.67 -9.88
N ALA A 12 39.73 -10.46 -11.14
CA ALA A 12 40.53 -11.38 -11.94
C ALA A 12 41.67 -10.62 -12.61
N THR A 13 42.78 -11.30 -12.90
CA THR A 13 43.92 -10.70 -13.57
C THR A 13 44.40 -11.58 -14.72
N THR A 14 44.93 -10.94 -15.76
CA THR A 14 45.67 -11.57 -16.84
C THR A 14 46.87 -10.71 -17.20
N THR A 15 47.73 -11.18 -18.09
CA THR A 15 48.93 -10.48 -18.50
C THR A 15 48.94 -10.26 -20.00
N LEU A 16 49.48 -9.11 -20.41
CA LEU A 16 49.74 -8.76 -21.79
C LEU A 16 51.22 -8.43 -21.93
N THR A 17 51.90 -9.05 -22.89
CA THR A 17 53.31 -8.77 -23.17
C THR A 17 53.40 -7.86 -24.39
N VAL A 18 54.02 -6.70 -24.20
CA VAL A 18 54.32 -5.74 -25.25
C VAL A 18 55.79 -5.88 -25.63
N ARG A 19 56.08 -5.97 -26.93
CA ARG A 19 57.44 -6.12 -27.46
C ARG A 19 57.72 -5.03 -28.49
N ASN A 20 58.87 -4.38 -28.38
CA ASN A 20 59.34 -3.41 -29.35
C ASN A 20 60.23 -4.11 -30.40
N ASP A 21 59.71 -4.31 -31.61
CA ASP A 21 60.45 -4.85 -32.74
C ASP A 21 61.06 -3.77 -33.65
N GLY A 22 60.94 -2.50 -33.28
CA GLY A 22 61.59 -1.37 -33.95
C GLY A 22 63.08 -1.26 -33.65
N ASP A 23 63.73 -0.31 -34.30
CA ASP A 23 65.16 0.02 -34.15
C ASP A 23 65.43 1.23 -33.24
N ILE A 24 64.37 1.92 -32.79
CA ILE A 24 64.43 3.03 -31.83
C ILE A 24 63.70 2.72 -30.51
N VAL A 25 63.99 3.51 -29.48
CA VAL A 25 63.22 3.48 -28.23
C VAL A 25 61.82 4.03 -28.50
N GLU A 26 60.80 3.31 -28.05
CA GLU A 26 59.40 3.60 -28.33
C GLU A 26 58.60 3.53 -27.01
N ALA A 27 57.70 4.50 -26.82
CA ALA A 27 56.77 4.48 -25.70
C ALA A 27 55.40 4.01 -26.19
N TYR A 28 54.80 3.06 -25.47
CA TYR A 28 53.49 2.51 -25.79
C TYR A 28 52.48 2.89 -24.72
N THR A 29 51.39 3.52 -25.12
CA THR A 29 50.22 3.78 -24.26
C THR A 29 49.18 2.68 -24.48
N LEU A 30 48.64 2.12 -23.41
CA LEU A 30 47.66 1.04 -23.45
C LEU A 30 46.30 1.54 -22.98
N ASP A 31 45.32 1.54 -23.90
CA ASP A 31 43.94 1.90 -23.62
C ASP A 31 43.05 0.67 -23.70
N VAL A 32 42.18 0.48 -22.71
CA VAL A 32 41.15 -0.56 -22.79
C VAL A 32 39.99 -0.08 -23.65
N VAL A 33 39.54 -0.92 -24.58
CA VAL A 33 38.40 -0.66 -25.46
C VAL A 33 37.42 -1.85 -25.45
N GLY A 34 36.13 -1.56 -25.63
CA GLY A 34 35.05 -2.55 -25.63
C GLY A 34 34.16 -2.50 -24.39
N ASP A 35 33.23 -3.46 -24.29
CA ASP A 35 32.17 -3.50 -23.26
C ASP A 35 32.71 -3.60 -21.83
N CYS A 36 33.94 -4.07 -21.68
CA CYS A 36 34.60 -4.29 -20.39
C CYS A 36 35.40 -3.08 -19.88
N ALA A 37 35.56 -2.02 -20.70
CA ALA A 37 36.47 -0.91 -20.40
C ALA A 37 36.15 -0.19 -19.08
N ALA A 38 34.87 -0.09 -18.73
CA ALA A 38 34.42 0.61 -17.52
C ALA A 38 34.91 -0.03 -16.19
N TRP A 39 35.32 -1.30 -16.23
CA TRP A 39 35.72 -2.08 -15.04
C TRP A 39 37.02 -2.85 -15.24
N THR A 40 37.81 -2.47 -16.25
CA THR A 40 39.11 -3.07 -16.55
C THR A 40 40.20 -2.01 -16.46
N THR A 41 41.31 -2.33 -15.81
CA THR A 41 42.49 -1.47 -15.73
C THR A 41 43.74 -2.19 -16.26
N VAL A 42 44.66 -1.43 -16.84
CA VAL A 42 45.95 -1.95 -17.33
C VAL A 42 47.06 -1.20 -16.62
N GLU A 43 47.95 -1.95 -15.99
CA GLU A 43 49.04 -1.42 -15.17
C GLU A 43 50.37 -2.11 -15.51
N PRO A 44 51.41 -1.33 -15.89
CA PRO A 44 51.40 0.10 -16.18
C PRO A 44 50.62 0.44 -17.48
N ALA A 45 49.93 1.58 -17.49
CA ALA A 45 49.19 2.07 -18.66
C ALA A 45 50.10 2.67 -19.75
N ARG A 46 51.37 2.90 -19.43
CA ARG A 46 52.40 3.36 -20.38
C ARG A 46 53.71 2.65 -20.08
N VAL A 47 54.32 2.07 -21.10
CA VAL A 47 55.63 1.40 -21.04
C VAL A 47 56.59 2.05 -22.02
N SER A 48 57.88 2.06 -21.70
CA SER A 48 58.94 2.60 -22.57
C SER A 48 59.96 1.51 -22.83
N LEU A 49 60.06 1.06 -24.08
CA LEU A 49 60.82 -0.13 -24.44
C LEU A 49 61.96 0.20 -25.39
N TYR A 50 63.13 -0.35 -25.09
CA TYR A 50 64.27 -0.34 -26.01
C TYR A 50 64.03 -1.32 -27.17
N PRO A 51 64.72 -1.13 -28.32
CA PRO A 51 64.71 -2.08 -29.41
C PRO A 51 64.96 -3.53 -28.95
N GLY A 52 64.10 -4.45 -29.39
CA GLY A 52 64.19 -5.89 -29.09
C GLY A 52 63.79 -6.29 -27.66
N THR A 53 63.38 -5.35 -26.81
CA THR A 53 62.94 -5.65 -25.43
C THR A 53 61.43 -5.87 -25.33
N SER A 54 61.00 -6.49 -24.24
CA SER A 54 59.58 -6.72 -23.95
C SER A 54 59.28 -6.46 -22.49
N GLU A 55 58.06 -6.01 -22.22
CA GLU A 55 57.55 -5.79 -20.87
C GLU A 55 56.17 -6.41 -20.74
N THR A 56 55.88 -6.97 -19.58
CA THR A 56 54.59 -7.59 -19.27
C THR A 56 53.79 -6.63 -18.41
N VAL A 57 52.63 -6.22 -18.91
CA VAL A 57 51.65 -5.43 -18.17
C VAL A 57 50.58 -6.33 -17.58
N THR A 58 50.04 -5.93 -16.43
CA THR A 58 48.93 -6.61 -15.76
C THR A 58 47.62 -5.99 -16.20
N VAL A 59 46.68 -6.81 -16.63
CA VAL A 59 45.31 -6.41 -16.94
C VAL A 59 44.42 -6.93 -15.82
N ARG A 60 43.76 -6.02 -15.11
CA ARG A 60 42.90 -6.33 -13.95
C ARG A 60 41.44 -6.07 -14.30
N PHE A 61 40.59 -7.03 -13.96
CA PHE A 61 39.15 -6.98 -14.14
C PHE A 61 38.48 -6.90 -12.78
N ALA A 62 37.60 -5.91 -12.59
CA ALA A 62 36.84 -5.72 -11.36
C ALA A 62 35.38 -5.34 -11.67
N PRO A 63 34.59 -6.22 -12.33
CA PRO A 63 33.20 -5.93 -12.65
C PRO A 63 32.40 -5.74 -11.34
N PRO A 64 31.64 -4.65 -11.20
CA PRO A 64 30.78 -4.46 -10.02
C PRO A 64 29.74 -5.58 -9.94
N ARG A 65 29.36 -5.96 -8.72
CA ARG A 65 28.24 -6.89 -8.49
C ARG A 65 26.91 -6.18 -8.74
N SER A 66 26.54 -6.07 -10.02
CA SER A 66 25.35 -5.36 -10.47
C SER A 66 24.69 -6.08 -11.66
N HIS A 67 23.36 -6.01 -11.75
CA HIS A 67 22.58 -6.54 -12.87
C HIS A 67 22.87 -5.82 -14.21
N GLU A 68 23.51 -4.64 -14.15
CA GLU A 68 23.95 -3.90 -15.32
C GLU A 68 25.07 -4.63 -16.07
N VAL A 69 25.94 -5.37 -15.37
CA VAL A 69 27.02 -6.17 -15.97
C VAL A 69 26.51 -7.57 -16.28
N ARG A 70 25.83 -7.69 -17.42
CA ARG A 70 25.22 -8.95 -17.90
C ARG A 70 26.22 -10.09 -17.97
N ALA A 71 25.79 -11.27 -17.51
CA ALA A 71 26.55 -12.51 -17.63
C ALA A 71 26.77 -12.90 -19.10
N GLY A 72 27.85 -13.63 -19.34
CA GLY A 72 28.21 -14.16 -20.66
C GLY A 72 29.55 -13.63 -21.18
N GLU A 73 29.81 -13.91 -22.46
CA GLU A 73 31.04 -13.53 -23.13
C GLU A 73 31.02 -12.07 -23.54
N LYS A 74 32.09 -11.35 -23.19
CA LYS A 74 32.31 -9.94 -23.53
C LYS A 74 33.65 -9.79 -24.24
N PRO A 75 33.67 -9.21 -25.46
CA PRO A 75 34.92 -8.92 -26.15
C PRO A 75 35.63 -7.75 -25.46
N LEU A 76 36.93 -7.91 -25.26
CA LEU A 76 37.85 -6.89 -24.75
C LEU A 76 38.94 -6.67 -25.79
N GLY A 77 39.18 -5.42 -26.15
CA GLY A 77 40.37 -5.00 -26.88
C GLY A 77 41.28 -4.19 -25.99
N ILE A 78 42.59 -4.34 -26.15
CA ILE A 78 43.57 -3.42 -25.55
C ILE A 78 44.28 -2.73 -26.69
N ARG A 79 43.99 -1.44 -26.90
CA ARG A 79 44.62 -0.65 -27.94
C ARG A 79 46.01 -0.22 -27.46
N VAL A 80 47.03 -0.68 -28.17
CA VAL A 80 48.44 -0.35 -27.91
C VAL A 80 48.86 0.72 -28.91
N LEU A 81 49.08 1.94 -28.41
CA LEU A 81 49.41 3.13 -29.19
C LEU A 81 50.90 3.47 -29.05
N PRO A 82 51.71 3.28 -30.10
CA PRO A 82 53.08 3.77 -30.15
C PRO A 82 53.10 5.31 -30.20
N ALA A 83 54.08 5.94 -29.57
CA ALA A 83 54.18 7.40 -29.48
C ALA A 83 54.87 8.02 -30.71
N GLU A 84 55.91 7.38 -31.22
CA GLU A 84 56.70 7.85 -32.36
C GLU A 84 56.08 7.41 -33.70
N HIS A 85 55.43 6.24 -33.74
CA HIS A 85 54.75 5.70 -34.93
C HIS A 85 53.25 5.43 -34.69
N PRO A 86 52.39 6.46 -34.57
CA PRO A 86 50.97 6.28 -34.28
C PRO A 86 50.18 5.45 -35.30
N GLU A 87 50.67 5.35 -36.54
CA GLU A 87 50.10 4.51 -37.60
C GLU A 87 50.27 3.01 -37.37
N SER A 88 51.19 2.60 -36.48
CA SER A 88 51.49 1.21 -36.13
C SER A 88 50.65 0.68 -34.95
N VAL A 89 49.48 1.28 -34.71
CA VAL A 89 48.55 0.87 -33.64
C VAL A 89 48.11 -0.59 -33.81
N THR A 90 48.06 -1.33 -32.70
CA THR A 90 47.53 -2.69 -32.67
C THR A 90 46.49 -2.86 -31.56
N VAL A 91 45.55 -3.78 -31.76
CA VAL A 91 44.47 -4.07 -30.80
C VAL A 91 44.41 -5.58 -30.60
N PRO A 92 45.21 -6.16 -29.69
CA PRO A 92 44.98 -7.51 -29.20
C PRO A 92 43.57 -7.64 -28.60
N GLU A 93 42.87 -8.70 -29.00
CA GLU A 93 41.52 -9.03 -28.55
C GLU A 93 41.51 -10.27 -27.65
N MET A 94 40.66 -10.24 -26.63
CA MET A 94 40.40 -11.38 -25.76
C MET A 94 38.93 -11.45 -25.34
N THR A 95 38.51 -12.60 -24.84
CA THR A 95 37.14 -12.81 -24.35
C THR A 95 37.13 -12.82 -22.82
N VAL A 96 36.33 -11.94 -22.22
CA VAL A 96 36.06 -11.97 -20.78
C VAL A 96 34.72 -12.65 -20.54
N VAL A 97 34.71 -13.74 -19.79
CA VAL A 97 33.51 -14.47 -19.40
C VAL A 97 33.05 -13.94 -18.05
N VAL A 98 31.99 -13.14 -18.05
CA VAL A 98 31.35 -12.70 -16.81
C VAL A 98 30.45 -13.82 -16.30
N GLU A 99 30.77 -14.31 -15.11
CA GLU A 99 29.98 -15.40 -14.51
C GLU A 99 28.58 -14.93 -14.10
N PRO A 100 27.58 -15.82 -14.18
CA PRO A 100 26.23 -15.51 -13.71
C PRO A 100 26.21 -15.46 -12.19
N PHE A 101 25.50 -14.48 -11.65
CA PHE A 101 25.01 -14.50 -10.28
C PHE A 101 23.50 -14.27 -10.25
N HIS A 102 22.85 -14.99 -9.35
CA HIS A 102 21.41 -14.95 -9.18
C HIS A 102 21.09 -14.27 -7.85
N GLU A 103 20.22 -13.28 -7.89
CA GLU A 103 19.72 -12.60 -6.71
C GLU A 103 18.28 -12.19 -6.98
N LEU A 104 17.33 -12.77 -6.25
CA LEU A 104 15.91 -12.46 -6.38
C LEU A 104 15.44 -11.74 -5.12
N ARG A 105 14.65 -10.68 -5.33
CA ARG A 105 13.95 -10.00 -4.23
C ARG A 105 12.46 -10.06 -4.49
N ALA A 106 11.71 -10.60 -3.54
CA ALA A 106 10.27 -10.69 -3.63
C ALA A 106 9.59 -9.96 -2.47
N ARG A 107 8.37 -9.46 -2.70
CA ARG A 107 7.51 -8.85 -1.68
C ARG A 107 6.05 -9.24 -1.89
N LEU A 108 5.33 -9.42 -0.79
CA LEU A 108 3.90 -9.72 -0.78
C LEU A 108 3.13 -8.50 -0.30
N GLU A 109 2.19 -8.03 -1.12
CA GLU A 109 1.42 -6.83 -0.84
C GLU A 109 -0.09 -7.05 -1.06
N PRO A 110 -0.94 -6.64 -0.11
CA PRO A 110 -0.60 -6.31 1.29
C PRO A 110 -0.37 -7.58 2.12
N GLY A 111 0.36 -7.51 3.23
CA GLY A 111 0.63 -8.70 4.08
C GLY A 111 -0.62 -9.33 4.72
N ARG A 112 -1.71 -8.57 4.87
CA ARG A 112 -2.97 -9.07 5.44
C ARG A 112 -4.19 -8.58 4.66
N ARG A 113 -5.14 -9.47 4.38
CA ARG A 113 -6.46 -9.11 3.82
C ARG A 113 -7.60 -9.80 4.55
N ARG A 114 -8.74 -9.13 4.61
CA ARG A 114 -10.01 -9.67 5.13
C ARG A 114 -10.94 -10.06 3.99
N GLY A 115 -11.69 -11.14 4.18
CA GLY A 115 -12.71 -11.58 3.21
C GLY A 115 -13.57 -12.72 3.73
N TRP A 116 -14.72 -12.95 3.10
CA TRP A 116 -15.68 -13.99 3.53
C TRP A 116 -15.28 -15.38 3.04
N LEU A 117 -14.81 -15.49 1.80
CA LEU A 117 -14.37 -16.74 1.17
C LEU A 117 -12.98 -16.64 0.53
N GLY A 118 -12.51 -15.45 0.22
CA GLY A 118 -11.18 -15.27 -0.34
C GLY A 118 -10.75 -13.82 -0.44
N ALA A 119 -9.48 -13.64 -0.77
CA ALA A 119 -8.84 -12.35 -0.97
C ALA A 119 -7.85 -12.43 -2.14
N ARG A 120 -7.51 -11.26 -2.66
CA ARG A 120 -6.46 -11.10 -3.67
C ARG A 120 -5.29 -10.34 -3.06
N PHE A 121 -4.11 -10.84 -3.37
CA PHE A 121 -2.81 -10.32 -3.00
C PHE A 121 -2.00 -10.12 -4.28
N ARG A 122 -0.89 -9.42 -4.18
CA ARG A 122 0.07 -9.21 -5.24
C ARG A 122 1.44 -9.61 -4.72
N THR A 123 2.15 -10.41 -5.50
CA THR A 123 3.56 -10.72 -5.24
C THR A 123 4.38 -10.02 -6.31
N VAL A 124 5.27 -9.13 -5.88
CA VAL A 124 6.22 -8.44 -6.76
C VAL A 124 7.55 -9.15 -6.64
N VAL A 125 8.14 -9.55 -7.75
CA VAL A 125 9.46 -10.19 -7.80
C VAL A 125 10.37 -9.40 -8.72
N GLN A 126 11.59 -9.15 -8.25
CA GLN A 126 12.63 -8.44 -8.97
C GLN A 126 13.87 -9.32 -9.11
N ASN A 127 14.43 -9.36 -10.32
CA ASN A 127 15.72 -9.97 -10.58
C ASN A 127 16.84 -8.94 -10.40
N LEU A 128 17.60 -9.06 -9.31
CA LEU A 128 18.79 -8.26 -9.00
C LEU A 128 20.08 -8.94 -9.49
N GLY A 129 19.99 -10.17 -9.99
CA GLY A 129 21.06 -10.90 -10.64
C GLY A 129 21.43 -10.33 -12.01
N ASN A 130 22.57 -10.74 -12.55
CA ASN A 130 23.01 -10.35 -13.90
C ASN A 130 22.67 -11.37 -15.01
N ALA A 131 21.99 -12.45 -14.66
CA ALA A 131 21.54 -13.48 -15.60
C ALA A 131 19.99 -13.58 -15.64
N PRO A 132 19.39 -13.89 -16.79
CA PRO A 132 17.96 -14.15 -16.87
C PRO A 132 17.58 -15.32 -15.96
N THR A 133 16.56 -15.13 -15.13
CA THR A 133 16.12 -16.14 -14.15
C THR A 133 14.64 -16.47 -14.37
N GLU A 134 14.30 -17.76 -14.44
CA GLU A 134 12.91 -18.20 -14.44
C GLU A 134 12.43 -18.32 -13.00
N VAL A 135 11.42 -17.53 -12.63
CA VAL A 135 10.84 -17.54 -11.29
C VAL A 135 9.56 -18.37 -11.30
N ALA A 136 9.46 -19.30 -10.36
CA ALA A 136 8.25 -20.01 -9.99
C ALA A 136 7.71 -19.49 -8.65
N LEU A 137 6.41 -19.24 -8.63
CA LEU A 137 5.68 -18.75 -7.46
C LEU A 137 4.85 -19.88 -6.86
N ALA A 138 5.10 -20.18 -5.60
CA ALA A 138 4.38 -21.20 -4.86
C ALA A 138 3.86 -20.65 -3.54
N GLY A 139 2.68 -21.11 -3.14
CA GLY A 139 2.07 -20.77 -1.86
C GLY A 139 2.04 -22.00 -0.98
N ARG A 140 2.43 -21.85 0.28
CA ARG A 140 2.40 -22.92 1.29
C ARG A 140 1.50 -22.51 2.45
N GLN A 141 0.76 -23.46 3.00
CA GLN A 141 0.00 -23.29 4.23
C GLN A 141 0.26 -24.52 5.10
N GLN A 142 0.44 -24.32 6.41
CA GLN A 142 0.64 -25.42 7.37
C GLN A 142 -0.60 -26.35 7.43
N GLY A 143 -1.79 -25.82 7.17
CA GLY A 143 -3.05 -26.58 7.08
C GLY A 143 -3.57 -26.70 5.65
N GLU A 144 -4.75 -27.29 5.50
CA GLU A 144 -5.40 -27.48 4.19
C GLU A 144 -6.58 -26.52 3.95
N GLU A 145 -6.76 -25.49 4.77
CA GLU A 145 -7.96 -24.64 4.75
C GLU A 145 -7.99 -23.65 3.59
N LEU A 146 -6.83 -23.32 3.01
CA LEU A 146 -6.68 -22.39 1.91
C LEU A 146 -6.37 -23.09 0.59
N ARG A 147 -6.81 -22.47 -0.50
CA ARG A 147 -6.38 -22.70 -1.86
C ARG A 147 -5.67 -21.44 -2.34
N LEU A 148 -4.41 -21.59 -2.70
CA LEU A 148 -3.53 -20.53 -3.18
C LEU A 148 -3.32 -20.75 -4.67
N ALA A 149 -3.57 -19.73 -5.48
CA ALA A 149 -3.38 -19.79 -6.93
C ALA A 149 -2.70 -18.52 -7.42
N PHE A 150 -1.62 -18.67 -8.17
CA PHE A 150 -0.89 -17.55 -8.77
C PHE A 150 -1.28 -17.35 -10.22
N THR A 151 -1.18 -16.11 -10.69
CA THR A 151 -1.38 -15.77 -12.09
C THR A 151 -0.45 -14.62 -12.47
N PRO A 152 0.59 -14.86 -13.28
CA PRO A 152 1.11 -16.17 -13.71
C PRO A 152 1.80 -16.94 -12.56
N GLU A 153 1.91 -18.27 -12.69
CA GLU A 153 2.66 -19.10 -11.72
C GLU A 153 4.17 -19.12 -12.00
N ARG A 154 4.55 -18.97 -13.27
CA ARG A 154 5.94 -18.89 -13.71
C ARG A 154 6.15 -17.66 -14.57
N ARG A 155 7.30 -17.02 -14.41
CA ARG A 155 7.69 -15.85 -15.21
C ARG A 155 9.20 -15.83 -15.36
N LYS A 156 9.67 -15.71 -16.60
CA LYS A 156 11.07 -15.37 -16.89
C LYS A 156 11.28 -13.87 -16.66
N LEU A 157 12.32 -13.53 -15.91
CA LEU A 157 12.74 -12.16 -15.63
C LEU A 157 14.13 -11.91 -16.18
N GLU A 158 14.27 -10.87 -16.98
CA GLU A 158 15.56 -10.35 -17.39
C GLU A 158 16.27 -9.67 -16.20
N PRO A 159 17.62 -9.56 -16.22
CA PRO A 159 18.37 -8.82 -15.20
C PRO A 159 17.86 -7.38 -15.03
N GLY A 160 17.52 -7.02 -13.79
CA GLY A 160 16.91 -5.73 -13.42
C GLY A 160 15.39 -5.66 -13.60
N GLU A 161 14.76 -6.65 -14.26
CA GLU A 161 13.31 -6.67 -14.47
C GLU A 161 12.55 -6.94 -13.17
N SER A 162 11.44 -6.24 -12.99
CA SER A 162 10.44 -6.51 -11.96
C SER A 162 9.15 -6.97 -12.61
N ALA A 163 8.52 -8.00 -12.07
CA ALA A 163 7.19 -8.43 -12.49
C ALA A 163 6.26 -8.63 -11.30
N GLU A 164 4.98 -8.42 -11.56
CA GLU A 164 3.90 -8.66 -10.61
C GLU A 164 3.16 -9.96 -10.96
N ALA A 165 2.82 -10.72 -9.94
CA ALA A 165 1.91 -11.85 -10.04
C ALA A 165 0.76 -11.71 -9.07
N GLY A 166 -0.46 -11.94 -9.56
CA GLY A 166 -1.64 -11.95 -8.71
C GLY A 166 -1.70 -13.24 -7.91
N LEU A 167 -1.89 -13.14 -6.60
CA LEU A 167 -2.14 -14.28 -5.72
C LEU A 167 -3.62 -14.26 -5.28
N LYS A 168 -4.34 -15.31 -5.62
CA LYS A 168 -5.71 -15.54 -5.16
C LYS A 168 -5.70 -16.55 -4.02
N VAL A 169 -6.13 -16.10 -2.85
CA VAL A 169 -6.29 -16.92 -1.65
C VAL A 169 -7.77 -17.18 -1.44
N ARG A 170 -8.16 -18.45 -1.28
CA ARG A 170 -9.55 -18.84 -0.98
C ARG A 170 -9.62 -19.86 0.14
N ALA A 171 -10.48 -19.61 1.13
CA ALA A 171 -10.85 -20.61 2.11
C ALA A 171 -11.70 -21.71 1.46
N ARG A 172 -11.55 -22.95 1.94
CA ARG A 172 -12.33 -24.11 1.47
C ARG A 172 -13.76 -24.12 2.01
N LYS A 173 -13.98 -23.58 3.21
CA LYS A 173 -15.28 -23.53 3.90
C LYS A 173 -15.66 -22.10 4.21
N LEU A 174 -16.95 -21.78 4.14
CA LEU A 174 -17.48 -20.50 4.61
C LEU A 174 -17.69 -20.54 6.12
N ILE A 175 -17.42 -19.42 6.80
CA ILE A 175 -17.87 -19.17 8.17
C ILE A 175 -19.21 -18.44 8.07
N TRP A 176 -20.31 -19.12 8.39
CA TRP A 176 -21.65 -18.53 8.31
C TRP A 176 -21.93 -17.58 9.48
N PHE A 177 -21.61 -18.02 10.69
CA PHE A 177 -21.76 -17.28 11.93
C PHE A 177 -20.57 -17.61 12.83
N GLY A 178 -20.13 -16.66 13.68
CA GLY A 178 -19.04 -16.92 14.62
C GLY A 178 -18.04 -15.77 14.73
N ALA A 179 -16.88 -16.08 15.31
CA ALA A 179 -15.74 -15.18 15.34
C ALA A 179 -14.96 -15.25 14.01
N PRO A 180 -14.28 -14.17 13.59
CA PRO A 180 -13.35 -14.24 12.46
C PRO A 180 -12.22 -15.24 12.72
N ALA A 181 -11.76 -15.92 11.68
CA ALA A 181 -10.62 -16.83 11.72
C ALA A 181 -9.43 -16.24 10.95
N ALA A 182 -8.20 -16.41 11.47
CA ALA A 182 -6.98 -15.96 10.82
C ALA A 182 -6.24 -17.16 10.23
N TRP A 183 -5.96 -17.10 8.93
CA TRP A 183 -5.28 -18.17 8.19
C TRP A 183 -3.92 -17.66 7.69
N PRO A 184 -2.80 -17.95 8.39
CA PRO A 184 -1.47 -17.62 7.92
C PRO A 184 -1.06 -18.52 6.75
N PHE A 185 -0.33 -17.96 5.80
CA PHE A 185 0.25 -18.66 4.66
C PHE A 185 1.61 -18.04 4.31
N GLU A 186 2.42 -18.78 3.54
CA GLU A 186 3.72 -18.33 3.07
C GLU A 186 3.76 -18.34 1.55
N VAL A 187 4.46 -17.37 0.97
CA VAL A 187 4.74 -17.32 -0.46
C VAL A 187 6.23 -17.49 -0.69
N VAL A 188 6.58 -18.43 -1.56
CA VAL A 188 7.96 -18.67 -1.99
C VAL A 188 8.08 -18.26 -3.45
N ALA A 189 9.06 -17.42 -3.75
CA ALA A 189 9.39 -16.96 -5.09
C ALA A 189 10.85 -17.32 -5.37
N GLY A 190 11.09 -18.36 -6.15
CA GLY A 190 12.43 -18.87 -6.43
C GLY A 190 12.50 -19.56 -7.78
N GLU A 191 13.64 -20.17 -8.07
CA GLU A 191 13.75 -21.04 -9.24
C GLU A 191 12.82 -22.25 -9.10
N PRO A 192 12.38 -22.88 -10.21
CA PRO A 192 11.41 -23.97 -10.18
C PRO A 192 11.84 -25.16 -9.30
N GLU A 193 13.15 -25.41 -9.21
CA GLU A 193 13.72 -26.47 -8.37
C GLU A 193 13.63 -26.16 -6.87
N ASP A 194 13.71 -24.87 -6.50
CA ASP A 194 13.65 -24.41 -5.11
C ASP A 194 12.22 -24.24 -4.59
N ALA A 195 11.27 -23.92 -5.48
CA ALA A 195 9.86 -23.76 -5.11
C ALA A 195 9.21 -25.07 -4.63
N GLY A 196 9.77 -26.24 -5.00
CA GLY A 196 9.25 -27.58 -4.69
C GLY A 196 10.01 -28.40 -3.65
N ALA A 197 11.24 -28.03 -3.27
CA ALA A 197 12.07 -28.84 -2.38
C ALA A 197 11.91 -28.47 -0.88
N GLU A 198 11.81 -29.48 -0.01
CA GLU A 198 11.71 -29.31 1.45
C GLU A 198 13.08 -29.09 2.12
N SER A 199 14.17 -29.56 1.53
CA SER A 199 15.52 -29.52 2.13
C SER A 199 16.19 -28.13 2.02
N PRO A 200 16.78 -27.57 3.10
CA PRO A 200 17.49 -26.29 3.06
C PRO A 200 18.78 -26.40 2.23
N ARG A 201 18.92 -25.56 1.21
CA ARG A 201 20.19 -25.27 0.51
C ARG A 201 20.56 -23.81 0.77
N GLU A 202 21.86 -23.54 0.78
CA GLU A 202 22.40 -22.18 0.81
C GLU A 202 21.87 -21.39 -0.41
N GLY A 203 21.22 -20.25 -0.17
CA GLY A 203 20.64 -19.40 -1.24
C GLY A 203 19.13 -19.52 -1.46
N ARG A 204 18.38 -20.25 -0.60
CA ARG A 204 16.91 -20.33 -0.73
C ARG A 204 16.26 -18.92 -0.64
N PRO A 205 15.27 -18.61 -1.49
CA PRO A 205 14.45 -17.42 -1.34
C PRO A 205 13.74 -17.37 0.02
N GLU A 206 13.77 -16.21 0.67
CA GLU A 206 13.11 -16.00 1.95
C GLU A 206 11.58 -16.17 1.80
N PRO A 207 10.93 -17.00 2.64
CA PRO A 207 9.49 -17.15 2.60
C PRO A 207 8.80 -15.85 3.03
N LEU A 208 7.86 -15.38 2.22
CA LEU A 208 7.12 -14.16 2.48
C LEU A 208 5.84 -14.49 3.26
N PRO A 209 5.70 -14.04 4.52
CA PRO A 209 4.52 -14.33 5.32
C PRO A 209 3.32 -13.49 4.87
N GLY A 210 2.15 -14.12 4.83
CA GLY A 210 0.86 -13.49 4.56
C GLY A 210 -0.24 -14.03 5.47
N GLU A 211 -1.29 -13.24 5.67
CA GLU A 211 -2.43 -13.64 6.50
C GLU A 211 -3.77 -13.34 5.81
N PHE A 212 -4.63 -14.34 5.71
CA PHE A 212 -6.01 -14.19 5.29
C PHE A 212 -6.96 -14.25 6.50
N ALA A 213 -7.55 -13.12 6.83
CA ALA A 213 -8.54 -13.01 7.90
C ALA A 213 -9.96 -13.27 7.36
N GLN A 214 -10.47 -14.47 7.61
CA GLN A 214 -11.80 -14.89 7.20
C GLN A 214 -12.87 -14.31 8.12
N ILE A 215 -13.75 -13.48 7.59
CA ILE A 215 -14.90 -12.91 8.31
C ILE A 215 -16.16 -13.75 8.13
N PRO A 216 -17.04 -13.83 9.14
CA PRO A 216 -18.33 -14.50 9.00
C PRO A 216 -19.24 -13.76 8.01
N VAL A 217 -20.08 -14.50 7.28
CA VAL A 217 -21.02 -13.91 6.31
C VAL A 217 -22.14 -13.14 7.00
N PHE A 218 -22.70 -13.71 8.07
CA PHE A 218 -23.83 -13.11 8.78
C PHE A 218 -23.48 -12.83 10.24
N PRO A 219 -23.88 -11.65 10.76
CA PRO A 219 -23.71 -11.35 12.17
C PRO A 219 -24.74 -12.12 13.01
N LYS A 220 -24.37 -12.52 14.24
CA LYS A 220 -25.22 -13.37 15.10
C LYS A 220 -26.58 -12.73 15.46
N TRP A 221 -26.68 -11.40 15.51
CA TRP A 221 -27.94 -10.70 15.80
C TRP A 221 -29.02 -10.93 14.74
N LEU A 222 -28.62 -11.26 13.50
CA LEU A 222 -29.58 -11.59 12.46
C LEU A 222 -30.40 -12.83 12.82
N LEU A 223 -29.79 -13.83 13.49
CA LEU A 223 -30.51 -15.01 13.98
C LEU A 223 -31.50 -14.63 15.09
N ILE A 224 -31.13 -13.70 15.97
CA ILE A 224 -32.02 -13.19 17.03
C ILE A 224 -33.19 -12.43 16.42
N LEU A 225 -32.95 -11.56 15.44
CA LEU A 225 -33.99 -10.85 14.71
C LEU A 225 -34.93 -11.82 13.99
N LEU A 226 -34.38 -12.82 13.29
CA LEU A 226 -35.17 -13.82 12.57
C LEU A 226 -36.05 -14.62 13.54
N ALA A 227 -35.52 -15.00 14.70
CA ALA A 227 -36.27 -15.68 15.76
C ALA A 227 -37.38 -14.78 16.34
N ALA A 228 -37.12 -13.49 16.55
CA ALA A 228 -38.11 -12.53 17.03
C ALA A 228 -39.23 -12.31 16.00
N ILE A 229 -38.91 -12.18 14.71
CA ILE A 229 -39.90 -12.10 13.63
C ILE A 229 -40.75 -13.37 13.58
N LEU A 230 -40.13 -14.54 13.67
CA LEU A 230 -40.84 -15.82 13.71
C LEU A 230 -41.77 -15.92 14.92
N ALA A 231 -41.31 -15.49 16.11
CA ALA A 231 -42.13 -15.46 17.32
C ALA A 231 -43.32 -14.50 17.19
N LEU A 232 -43.12 -13.31 16.62
CA LEU A 232 -44.19 -12.35 16.33
C LEU A 232 -45.20 -12.91 15.31
N LEU A 233 -44.73 -13.60 14.27
CA LEU A 233 -45.59 -14.28 13.30
C LEU A 233 -46.42 -15.38 13.97
N LEU A 234 -45.80 -16.21 14.81
CA LEU A 234 -46.50 -17.26 15.56
C LEU A 234 -47.53 -16.66 16.53
N ALA A 235 -47.18 -15.59 17.25
CA ALA A 235 -48.10 -14.87 18.12
C ALA A 235 -49.28 -14.25 17.34
N TRP A 236 -49.01 -13.65 16.18
CA TRP A 236 -50.05 -13.13 15.29
C TRP A 236 -51.03 -14.22 14.84
N PHE A 237 -50.51 -15.38 14.38
CA PHE A 237 -51.36 -16.48 13.92
C PHE A 237 -52.10 -17.20 15.06
N ALA A 238 -51.50 -17.33 16.25
CA ALA A 238 -52.08 -18.05 17.37
C ALA A 238 -53.02 -17.21 18.26
N LEU A 239 -52.73 -15.92 18.46
CA LEU A 239 -53.46 -15.06 19.39
C LEU A 239 -54.32 -14.03 18.67
N VAL A 240 -53.77 -13.34 17.67
CA VAL A 240 -54.43 -12.18 17.05
C VAL A 240 -55.44 -12.62 15.99
N ARG A 241 -55.09 -13.57 15.13
CA ARG A 241 -55.99 -14.08 14.08
C ARG A 241 -57.30 -14.69 14.61
N PRO A 242 -57.33 -15.51 15.69
CA PRO A 242 -58.59 -15.99 16.25
C PRO A 242 -59.39 -14.89 16.96
N ALA A 243 -58.75 -13.94 17.65
CA ALA A 243 -59.42 -12.83 18.31
C ALA A 243 -60.05 -11.83 17.33
N VAL A 244 -59.38 -11.52 16.21
CA VAL A 244 -59.94 -10.66 15.16
C VAL A 244 -61.12 -11.35 14.44
N ARG A 245 -61.13 -12.68 14.36
CA ARG A 245 -62.26 -13.44 13.84
C ARG A 245 -63.44 -13.51 14.82
N SER A 246 -63.18 -13.54 16.13
CA SER A 246 -64.24 -13.55 17.15
C SER A 246 -64.87 -12.17 17.32
N THR A 247 -64.08 -11.09 17.33
CA THR A 247 -64.60 -9.72 17.41
C THR A 247 -65.34 -9.30 16.14
N ALA A 248 -64.91 -9.73 14.96
CA ALA A 248 -65.67 -9.52 13.72
C ALA A 248 -66.99 -10.30 13.70
N LYS A 249 -67.04 -11.52 14.27
CA LYS A 249 -68.28 -12.29 14.43
C LYS A 249 -69.22 -11.70 15.49
N GLU A 250 -68.69 -11.22 16.61
CA GLU A 250 -69.49 -10.55 17.66
C GLU A 250 -70.01 -9.19 17.21
N ALA A 251 -69.21 -8.39 16.49
CA ALA A 251 -69.67 -7.13 15.92
C ALA A 251 -70.75 -7.34 14.84
N GLY A 252 -70.60 -8.38 14.00
CA GLY A 252 -71.64 -8.78 13.05
C GLY A 252 -72.92 -9.30 13.72
N ALA A 253 -72.78 -10.05 14.82
CA ALA A 253 -73.92 -10.57 15.58
C ALA A 253 -74.66 -9.49 16.39
N LYS A 254 -73.94 -8.50 16.95
CA LYS A 254 -74.53 -7.35 17.64
C LYS A 254 -75.25 -6.40 16.68
N ALA A 255 -74.67 -6.14 15.50
CA ALA A 255 -75.35 -5.38 14.44
C ALA A 255 -76.65 -6.06 13.96
N ALA A 256 -76.66 -7.40 13.85
CA ALA A 256 -77.87 -8.16 13.49
C ALA A 256 -78.92 -8.25 14.62
N GLN A 257 -78.52 -8.02 15.88
CA GLN A 257 -79.43 -8.01 17.03
C GLN A 257 -80.03 -6.62 17.31
N GLU A 258 -79.32 -5.54 16.99
CA GLU A 258 -79.85 -4.16 17.06
C GLU A 258 -80.90 -3.88 15.98
N GLU A 259 -80.78 -4.49 14.80
CA GLU A 259 -81.78 -4.37 13.72
C GLU A 259 -83.11 -5.08 14.04
N ASN A 260 -83.14 -5.98 15.04
CA ASN A 260 -84.31 -6.80 15.37
C ASN A 260 -85.05 -6.35 16.66
N ARG A 261 -84.72 -5.17 17.22
CA ARG A 261 -85.27 -4.67 18.50
C ARG A 261 -86.12 -3.41 18.43
N GLN A 262 -86.50 -2.92 17.25
CA GLN A 262 -87.47 -1.83 17.12
C GLN A 262 -88.80 -2.32 16.51
N PRO A 263 -89.93 -2.20 17.24
CA PRO A 263 -91.25 -2.34 16.66
C PRO A 263 -91.56 -1.15 15.74
N ARG A 264 -92.11 -1.45 14.57
CA ARG A 264 -92.78 -0.48 13.68
C ARG A 264 -94.07 0.04 14.31
N GLN A 265 -94.27 1.36 14.23
CA GLN A 265 -95.51 2.13 13.91
C GLN A 265 -95.29 3.55 14.44
N GLY A 266 -95.43 4.68 13.74
CA GLY A 266 -95.94 5.12 12.44
C GLY A 266 -96.13 6.63 12.64
N GLY A 267 -95.52 7.55 11.88
CA GLY A 267 -95.96 8.01 10.56
C GLY A 267 -96.02 9.56 10.55
N SER A 268 -95.48 10.17 9.49
CA SER A 268 -95.63 11.58 9.02
C SER A 268 -94.96 12.71 9.84
N ALA A 269 -94.23 13.70 9.28
CA ALA A 269 -94.02 14.14 7.89
C ALA A 269 -92.75 15.01 7.69
N SER A 270 -92.26 15.02 6.43
CA SER A 270 -91.45 16.04 5.71
C SER A 270 -90.00 16.31 6.16
N GLY A 271 -88.94 16.27 5.34
CA GLY A 271 -88.67 16.09 3.89
C GLY A 271 -87.13 16.20 3.71
N GLY A 272 -86.44 15.88 2.62
CA GLY A 272 -86.71 15.36 1.28
C GLY A 272 -85.34 15.23 0.57
N GLY A 273 -85.26 14.42 -0.50
CA GLY A 273 -84.14 14.39 -1.48
C GLY A 273 -83.17 13.21 -1.29
N GLN A 274 -83.44 11.98 -1.72
CA GLN A 274 -83.55 11.42 -3.10
C GLN A 274 -82.19 11.04 -3.74
N GLN A 275 -81.94 9.72 -3.71
CA GLN A 275 -81.31 8.86 -4.74
C GLN A 275 -79.78 8.91 -4.98
N ASP A 276 -79.07 7.89 -4.47
CA ASP A 276 -78.57 6.68 -5.21
C ASP A 276 -78.54 6.76 -6.77
N PRO A 277 -77.72 5.97 -7.51
CA PRO A 277 -77.13 4.70 -7.06
C PRO A 277 -75.75 4.31 -7.62
N GLN A 278 -75.29 3.16 -7.08
CA GLN A 278 -74.67 2.02 -7.78
C GLN A 278 -73.23 2.10 -8.32
N GLY A 279 -72.47 1.10 -7.86
CA GLY A 279 -72.26 -0.06 -8.73
C GLY A 279 -70.89 -0.18 -9.38
N LYS A 280 -70.24 -1.31 -9.11
CA LYS A 280 -68.99 -1.81 -9.71
C LYS A 280 -68.96 -1.74 -11.25
N GLY A 281 -67.76 -1.55 -11.79
CA GLY A 281 -67.39 -1.97 -13.14
C GLY A 281 -65.95 -1.61 -13.49
N GLU A 282 -65.18 -2.61 -13.90
CA GLU A 282 -63.79 -2.53 -14.40
C GLU A 282 -63.63 -1.62 -15.63
N ALA A 283 -62.42 -1.05 -15.82
CA ALA A 283 -61.45 -1.47 -16.84
C ALA A 283 -60.46 -0.36 -17.28
N SER A 284 -59.18 -0.72 -17.23
CA SER A 284 -58.07 -0.45 -18.18
C SER A 284 -57.74 0.94 -18.73
N GLY A 285 -56.42 1.25 -18.61
CA GLY A 285 -55.62 2.04 -19.56
C GLY A 285 -55.73 3.56 -19.38
N GLY A 286 -54.67 4.36 -19.34
CA GLY A 286 -53.26 4.21 -19.68
C GLY A 286 -52.74 5.59 -20.10
N ALA A 287 -51.46 5.84 -19.82
CA ALA A 287 -50.60 6.91 -20.34
C ALA A 287 -50.68 8.34 -19.75
N ASP A 288 -49.54 8.66 -19.13
CA ASP A 288 -48.64 9.79 -19.40
C ASP A 288 -48.95 11.24 -18.99
N GLY A 289 -47.87 11.85 -18.46
CA GLY A 289 -47.63 13.30 -18.45
C GLY A 289 -47.57 13.89 -17.04
N SER A 290 -46.43 13.89 -16.35
CA SER A 290 -45.26 14.77 -16.54
C SER A 290 -45.29 16.01 -15.65
N GLY A 291 -44.16 16.23 -14.96
CA GLY A 291 -43.67 17.54 -14.51
C GLY A 291 -44.11 17.91 -13.09
N GLY A 292 -43.23 18.20 -12.13
CA GLY A 292 -41.80 18.48 -12.20
C GLY A 292 -41.45 19.45 -11.07
N ALA A 293 -40.14 19.52 -10.77
CA ALA A 293 -39.46 20.51 -9.90
C ALA A 293 -39.75 20.37 -8.39
N THR A 294 -38.81 20.47 -7.44
CA THR A 294 -37.40 20.92 -7.37
C THR A 294 -36.95 20.54 -5.94
N GLY A 295 -35.75 20.03 -5.66
CA GLY A 295 -34.48 20.74 -5.78
C GLY A 295 -34.26 21.64 -4.55
N GLY A 296 -33.48 21.19 -3.57
CA GLY A 296 -33.17 21.97 -2.35
C GLY A 296 -32.07 21.34 -1.49
N SER A 297 -30.82 21.61 -1.88
CA SER A 297 -29.60 21.49 -1.05
C SER A 297 -29.63 22.49 0.10
N GLY A 298 -28.96 22.19 1.23
CA GLY A 298 -28.64 23.22 2.21
C GLY A 298 -28.38 22.74 3.63
N SER A 299 -27.11 22.63 3.97
CA SER A 299 -26.52 22.45 5.30
C SER A 299 -27.00 23.47 6.35
N THR A 300 -27.08 23.00 7.60
CA THR A 300 -26.80 23.61 8.94
C THR A 300 -27.72 22.91 9.95
N GLY A 301 -27.32 22.37 11.09
CA GLY A 301 -26.32 22.79 12.07
C GLY A 301 -27.05 22.84 13.43
N GLY A 302 -26.60 22.02 14.38
CA GLY A 302 -27.15 21.93 15.75
C GLY A 302 -27.96 20.64 15.95
N GLY A 303 -27.64 19.71 16.85
CA GLY A 303 -26.97 19.83 18.14
C GLY A 303 -27.97 19.37 19.20
N GLY A 304 -27.80 18.15 19.74
CA GLY A 304 -28.73 17.63 20.74
C GLY A 304 -28.60 16.13 21.04
N SER A 305 -27.55 15.80 21.79
CA SER A 305 -27.51 14.85 22.93
C SER A 305 -28.47 13.66 23.00
N GLY A 306 -27.88 12.46 23.18
CA GLY A 306 -28.42 11.45 24.10
C GLY A 306 -28.32 10.01 23.59
N GLY A 307 -27.33 9.24 24.04
CA GLY A 307 -27.30 7.80 23.81
C GLY A 307 -25.99 7.10 24.15
N SER A 308 -25.76 6.91 25.45
CA SER A 308 -24.68 6.09 26.01
C SER A 308 -24.72 4.63 25.52
N GLY A 309 -23.56 4.10 25.13
CA GLY A 309 -23.36 2.69 24.76
C GLY A 309 -21.89 2.42 24.42
N GLY A 310 -21.13 1.98 25.42
CA GLY A 310 -19.67 1.84 25.38
C GLY A 310 -19.13 0.82 24.36
N GLY A 311 -17.94 1.14 23.87
CA GLY A 311 -17.17 0.37 22.88
C GLY A 311 -16.63 1.28 21.78
N GLY A 312 -15.82 2.28 22.15
CA GLY A 312 -15.30 3.30 21.23
C GLY A 312 -14.39 2.68 20.18
N ASN A 313 -14.90 2.52 18.96
CA ASN A 313 -14.09 2.15 17.81
C ASN A 313 -13.04 3.26 17.58
N PRO A 314 -11.78 2.93 17.24
CA PRO A 314 -10.80 3.94 16.88
C PRO A 314 -11.34 4.80 15.72
N GLN A 315 -11.42 6.11 15.94
CA GLN A 315 -11.86 7.06 14.91
C GLN A 315 -10.62 7.61 14.21
N GLN A 316 -10.53 7.39 12.90
CA GLN A 316 -9.47 8.00 12.08
C GLN A 316 -9.51 9.52 12.20
N MET A 317 -8.34 10.13 12.36
CA MET A 317 -8.18 11.55 12.57
C MET A 317 -6.94 12.04 11.82
N SER A 318 -7.05 13.23 11.24
CA SER A 318 -5.92 14.01 10.74
C SER A 318 -6.15 15.48 11.06
N GLU A 319 -5.07 16.19 11.41
CA GLU A 319 -5.08 17.61 11.73
C GLU A 319 -3.88 18.30 11.06
N THR A 320 -4.06 19.56 10.66
CA THR A 320 -2.99 20.38 10.08
C THR A 320 -2.65 21.55 11.01
N ILE A 321 -1.41 21.60 11.47
CA ILE A 321 -0.84 22.71 12.24
C ILE A 321 -0.04 23.60 11.29
N ASP A 322 -0.57 24.80 11.02
CA ASP A 322 0.06 25.83 10.20
C ASP A 322 0.77 26.88 11.09
N VAL A 323 2.06 27.12 10.85
CA VAL A 323 2.87 28.05 11.62
C VAL A 323 3.55 29.06 10.70
N GLN A 324 3.16 30.33 10.85
CA GLN A 324 3.79 31.48 10.21
C GLN A 324 4.50 32.35 11.24
N THR A 325 5.76 32.67 10.98
CA THR A 325 6.59 33.49 11.86
C THR A 325 7.43 34.50 11.08
N ALA A 326 7.63 35.68 11.66
CA ALA A 326 8.51 36.69 11.10
C ALA A 326 10.00 36.24 11.15
N PRO A 327 10.88 36.82 10.31
CA PRO A 327 12.33 36.60 10.39
C PRO A 327 12.87 36.91 11.79
N GLY A 328 13.76 36.07 12.32
CA GLY A 328 14.28 36.17 13.69
C GLY A 328 13.27 35.78 14.78
N GLY A 329 12.02 35.50 14.41
CA GLY A 329 10.95 35.14 15.33
C GLY A 329 10.90 33.65 15.63
N ARG A 330 10.26 33.31 16.75
CA ARG A 330 9.88 31.95 17.11
C ARG A 330 8.38 31.89 17.39
N LYS A 331 7.68 30.93 16.80
CA LYS A 331 6.25 30.69 17.04
C LYS A 331 5.97 29.21 17.20
N THR A 332 4.99 28.89 18.03
CA THR A 332 4.52 27.52 18.24
C THR A 332 3.08 27.39 17.76
N GLY A 333 2.82 26.44 16.87
CA GLY A 333 1.48 25.95 16.55
C GLY A 333 1.16 24.73 17.40
N THR A 334 -0.12 24.55 17.74
CA THR A 334 -0.55 23.52 18.69
C THR A 334 -1.87 22.90 18.27
N TYR A 335 -1.96 21.58 18.36
CA TYR A 335 -3.21 20.84 18.43
C TYR A 335 -3.33 20.19 19.81
N VAL A 336 -4.48 20.32 20.47
CA VAL A 336 -4.74 19.76 21.81
C VAL A 336 -5.68 18.57 21.66
N VAL A 337 -5.31 17.43 22.26
CA VAL A 337 -6.15 16.24 22.27
C VAL A 337 -7.42 16.51 23.10
N PRO A 338 -8.62 16.28 22.56
CA PRO A 338 -9.87 16.50 23.29
C PRO A 338 -9.94 15.74 24.62
N GLU A 339 -10.68 16.29 25.58
CA GLU A 339 -10.99 15.61 26.83
C GLU A 339 -11.72 14.28 26.57
N GLY A 340 -11.35 13.24 27.31
CA GLY A 340 -11.85 11.88 27.18
C GLY A 340 -11.28 11.08 26.01
N LYS A 341 -10.25 11.60 25.30
CA LYS A 341 -9.64 10.93 24.15
C LYS A 341 -8.13 10.75 24.31
N THR A 342 -7.61 9.66 23.76
CA THR A 342 -6.16 9.50 23.49
C THR A 342 -5.95 9.54 21.99
N PHE A 343 -4.92 10.26 21.53
CA PHE A 343 -4.54 10.32 20.13
C PHE A 343 -3.30 9.46 19.86
N GLY A 344 -3.49 8.34 19.17
CA GLY A 344 -2.42 7.48 18.70
C GLY A 344 -1.90 7.96 17.35
N VAL A 345 -0.82 8.73 17.34
CA VAL A 345 -0.20 9.27 16.13
C VAL A 345 0.60 8.19 15.41
N THR A 346 0.31 7.97 14.14
CA THR A 346 1.04 7.02 13.27
C THR A 346 1.92 7.72 12.25
N ASP A 347 1.52 8.91 11.80
CA ASP A 347 2.22 9.60 10.72
C ASP A 347 2.25 11.11 10.95
N ILE A 348 3.33 11.72 10.49
CA ILE A 348 3.42 13.17 10.28
C ILE A 348 4.01 13.49 8.91
N VAL A 349 3.56 14.58 8.32
CA VAL A 349 4.15 15.19 7.12
C VAL A 349 4.48 16.63 7.41
N VAL A 350 5.74 17.01 7.22
CA VAL A 350 6.25 18.37 7.44
C VAL A 350 6.61 19.00 6.11
N ALA A 351 6.13 20.22 5.86
CA ALA A 351 6.39 20.96 4.62
C ALA A 351 7.07 22.30 4.89
N ASN A 352 8.27 22.44 4.32
CA ASN A 352 9.04 23.68 4.13
C ASN A 352 9.02 24.07 2.65
N PHE A 353 7.83 24.38 2.13
CA PHE A 353 7.63 24.60 0.69
C PHE A 353 8.27 25.90 0.16
N GLN A 354 8.54 26.87 1.03
CA GLN A 354 9.18 28.14 0.66
C GLN A 354 10.72 28.03 0.61
N GLY A 355 11.28 26.98 1.22
CA GLY A 355 12.71 26.81 1.39
C GLY A 355 13.29 27.74 2.46
N ASP A 356 12.55 27.91 3.57
CA ASP A 356 12.97 28.66 4.75
C ASP A 356 14.22 28.04 5.41
N GLU A 357 14.97 28.85 6.14
CA GLU A 357 16.13 28.45 6.94
C GLU A 357 15.86 28.71 8.42
N GLY A 358 16.29 27.79 9.30
CA GLY A 358 16.00 27.86 10.73
C GLY A 358 15.79 26.49 11.37
N LEU A 359 15.00 26.44 12.45
CA LEU A 359 14.75 25.20 13.19
C LEU A 359 13.26 24.94 13.36
N LEU A 360 12.85 23.71 13.10
CA LEU A 360 11.52 23.20 13.41
C LEU A 360 11.62 22.10 14.45
N THR A 361 10.92 22.23 15.57
CA THR A 361 10.87 21.23 16.64
C THR A 361 9.45 20.72 16.82
N ILE A 362 9.28 19.40 16.76
CA ILE A 362 7.99 18.72 16.95
C ILE A 362 8.02 18.01 18.30
N SER A 363 7.00 18.24 19.12
CA SER A 363 6.83 17.57 20.41
C SER A 363 5.41 17.04 20.57
N PHE A 364 5.29 15.85 21.14
CA PHE A 364 4.03 15.22 21.51
C PHE A 364 3.94 15.18 23.05
N GLY A 365 3.05 15.99 23.61
CA GLY A 365 3.05 16.30 25.03
C GLY A 365 4.37 16.93 25.46
N GLN A 366 5.02 16.33 26.48
CA GLN A 366 6.33 16.76 26.98
C GLN A 366 7.50 16.12 26.21
N ARG A 367 7.23 15.15 25.33
CA ARG A 367 8.28 14.42 24.61
C ARG A 367 8.63 15.14 23.31
N LYS A 368 9.86 15.62 23.20
CA LYS A 368 10.42 16.08 21.94
C LYS A 368 10.60 14.88 21.00
N ILE A 369 9.96 14.93 19.84
CA ILE A 369 10.05 13.88 18.82
C ILE A 369 11.27 14.10 17.95
N THR A 370 11.42 15.30 17.39
CA THR A 370 12.57 15.65 16.55
C THR A 370 12.79 17.16 16.47
N THR A 371 14.00 17.56 16.11
CA THR A 371 14.36 18.92 15.71
C THR A 371 15.05 18.84 14.35
N ILE A 372 14.55 19.57 13.38
CA ILE A 372 15.01 19.53 11.99
C ILE A 372 15.45 20.94 11.59
N ALA A 373 16.60 21.04 10.93
CA ALA A 373 17.03 22.27 10.29
C ALA A 373 16.19 22.48 9.01
N LEU A 374 15.54 23.63 8.87
CA LEU A 374 14.60 23.87 7.77
C LEU A 374 15.28 23.76 6.39
N GLU A 375 16.55 24.14 6.31
CA GLU A 375 17.35 24.07 5.10
C GLU A 375 17.63 22.65 4.59
N THR A 376 17.43 21.61 5.40
CA THR A 376 17.73 20.21 5.00
C THR A 376 16.56 19.51 4.33
N PHE A 377 15.38 20.11 4.25
CA PHE A 377 14.21 19.48 3.64
C PHE A 377 13.29 20.48 2.94
N ARG A 378 12.37 19.93 2.13
CA ARG A 378 11.24 20.66 1.53
C ARG A 378 9.92 20.00 1.90
N ASN A 379 9.83 18.69 1.78
CA ASN A 379 8.76 17.87 2.32
C ASN A 379 9.39 16.64 2.97
N GLN A 380 8.96 16.29 4.18
CA GLN A 380 9.46 15.13 4.91
C GLN A 380 8.31 14.42 5.60
N ASP A 381 8.19 13.12 5.38
CA ASP A 381 7.27 12.23 6.08
C ASP A 381 8.00 11.43 7.17
N TYR A 382 7.29 11.15 8.26
CA TYR A 382 7.69 10.18 9.28
C TYR A 382 6.50 9.29 9.60
N HIS A 383 6.73 7.98 9.63
CA HIS A 383 5.72 6.98 9.94
C HIS A 383 6.20 6.06 11.07
N TRP A 384 5.28 5.63 11.93
CA TRP A 384 5.54 4.74 13.04
C TRP A 384 4.65 3.50 12.98
N VAL A 385 5.27 2.32 13.07
CA VAL A 385 4.55 1.04 13.19
C VAL A 385 3.81 0.95 14.52
N THR A 386 4.42 1.47 15.59
CA THR A 386 3.81 1.56 16.92
C THR A 386 3.32 2.99 17.16
N PRO A 387 2.00 3.24 17.28
CA PRO A 387 1.49 4.59 17.45
C PRO A 387 2.02 5.28 18.70
N ILE A 388 2.39 6.55 18.59
CA ILE A 388 2.78 7.36 19.75
C ILE A 388 1.51 7.91 20.39
N GLN A 389 1.23 7.45 21.61
CA GLN A 389 0.02 7.82 22.34
C GLN A 389 0.17 9.19 23.02
N ILE A 390 -0.76 10.09 22.72
CA ILE A 390 -0.87 11.41 23.32
C ILE A 390 -2.15 11.43 24.16
N GLN A 391 -2.00 11.61 25.47
CA GLN A 391 -3.12 11.61 26.39
C GLN A 391 -4.03 12.82 26.19
N GLU A 392 -5.25 12.73 26.72
CA GLU A 392 -6.19 13.83 26.72
C GLU A 392 -5.57 15.12 27.28
N LYS A 393 -5.97 16.27 26.74
CA LYS A 393 -5.48 17.61 27.12
C LYS A 393 -3.98 17.86 26.87
N ALA A 394 -3.20 16.84 26.51
CA ALA A 394 -1.85 17.02 26.00
C ALA A 394 -1.88 17.48 24.54
N ALA A 395 -0.73 17.97 24.06
CA ALA A 395 -0.65 18.72 22.82
C ALA A 395 0.37 18.14 21.84
N VAL A 396 0.02 18.12 20.55
CA VAL A 396 0.99 18.09 19.46
C VAL A 396 1.43 19.53 19.21
N THR A 397 2.74 19.79 19.30
CA THR A 397 3.28 21.15 19.12
C THR A 397 4.35 21.19 18.04
N VAL A 398 4.35 22.27 17.28
CA VAL A 398 5.36 22.58 16.26
C VAL A 398 5.91 23.95 16.54
N SER A 399 7.16 24.01 17.01
CA SER A 399 7.88 25.25 17.27
C SER A 399 8.80 25.56 16.10
N VAL A 400 8.55 26.67 15.41
CA VAL A 400 9.36 27.16 14.29
C VAL A 400 10.15 28.38 14.74
N THR A 401 11.47 28.31 14.62
CA THR A 401 12.39 29.45 14.73
C THR A 401 12.85 29.80 13.32
N CYS A 402 12.51 31.00 12.86
CA CYS A 402 12.83 31.47 11.51
C CYS A 402 14.14 32.24 11.52
N SER A 403 15.18 31.70 10.90
CA SER A 403 16.43 32.44 10.70
C SER A 403 16.31 33.32 9.45
N LYS A 404 15.82 32.75 8.35
CA LYS A 404 15.67 33.47 7.07
C LYS A 404 14.51 32.89 6.25
N PRO A 405 13.57 33.72 5.79
CA PRO A 405 12.52 33.28 4.87
C PRO A 405 13.09 32.80 3.54
N GLY A 406 12.49 31.75 3.00
CA GLY A 406 12.83 31.15 1.74
C GLY A 406 12.38 31.98 0.54
N THR A 407 12.85 31.57 -0.63
CA THR A 407 12.45 32.14 -1.92
C THR A 407 11.79 31.04 -2.75
N PRO A 408 10.45 31.01 -2.82
CA PRO A 408 9.72 30.09 -3.67
C PRO A 408 10.09 30.24 -5.16
N ALA A 409 9.63 29.31 -6.00
CA ALA A 409 9.89 29.31 -7.46
C ALA A 409 9.45 30.58 -8.20
N THR A 410 8.64 31.44 -7.56
CA THR A 410 8.28 32.76 -8.07
C THR A 410 9.44 33.77 -8.06
N GLY A 411 10.55 33.45 -7.39
CA GLY A 411 11.75 34.29 -7.31
C GLY A 411 11.64 35.47 -6.33
N LYS A 412 10.49 35.66 -5.68
CA LYS A 412 10.28 36.69 -4.65
C LYS A 412 10.41 36.07 -3.28
N GLN A 413 11.34 36.58 -2.46
CA GLN A 413 11.52 36.11 -1.09
C GLN A 413 10.24 36.33 -0.27
N ALA A 414 9.85 35.33 0.53
CA ALA A 414 8.70 35.43 1.41
C ALA A 414 8.93 36.45 2.54
N SER A 415 7.86 37.02 3.09
CA SER A 415 7.93 38.01 4.17
C SER A 415 8.20 37.40 5.55
N GLY A 416 8.13 36.07 5.68
CA GLY A 416 8.32 35.31 6.91
C GLY A 416 8.42 33.82 6.59
N CYS A 417 8.82 33.01 7.57
CA CYS A 417 8.82 31.57 7.40
C CYS A 417 7.40 31.00 7.58
N HIS A 418 7.06 30.00 6.78
CA HIS A 418 5.76 29.34 6.79
C HIS A 418 5.93 27.82 6.70
N GLN A 419 5.57 27.14 7.77
CA GLN A 419 5.70 25.70 7.90
C GLN A 419 4.34 25.07 8.16
N VAL A 420 4.13 23.89 7.58
CA VAL A 420 2.90 23.11 7.76
C VAL A 420 3.26 21.72 8.27
N LEU A 421 2.64 21.31 9.37
CA LEU A 421 2.66 19.92 9.85
C LEU A 421 1.26 19.33 9.66
N ASN A 422 1.13 18.25 8.91
CA ASN A 422 -0.03 17.37 9.01
C ASN A 422 0.31 16.22 9.96
N VAL A 423 -0.58 15.93 10.90
CA VAL A 423 -0.48 14.79 11.83
C VAL A 423 -1.70 13.91 11.66
N SER A 424 -1.51 12.59 11.58
CA SER A 424 -2.60 11.64 11.42
C SER A 424 -2.44 10.39 12.29
N GLY A 425 -3.57 9.75 12.57
CA GLY A 425 -3.65 8.55 13.38
C GLY A 425 -5.08 8.25 13.80
N GLU A 426 -5.25 7.75 15.02
CA GLU A 426 -6.54 7.34 15.55
C GLU A 426 -6.84 7.99 16.91
N LEU A 427 -8.05 8.53 17.08
CA LEU A 427 -8.58 8.95 18.37
C LEU A 427 -9.37 7.79 19.00
N THR A 428 -9.00 7.43 20.21
CA THR A 428 -9.68 6.40 21.01
C THR A 428 -10.29 7.00 22.26
N ASP A 429 -11.44 6.51 22.70
CA ASP A 429 -12.02 6.89 24.00
C ASP A 429 -11.16 6.39 25.15
N VAL A 430 -10.90 7.26 26.13
CA VAL A 430 -10.26 6.88 27.40
C VAL A 430 -11.30 6.14 28.24
N SER A 431 -10.95 4.93 28.71
CA SER A 431 -11.84 4.13 29.54
C SER A 431 -12.16 4.88 30.85
N PRO A 432 -13.38 4.75 31.42
CA PRO A 432 -13.71 5.40 32.69
C PRO A 432 -12.79 5.01 33.85
N ASP A 433 -12.10 3.87 33.76
CA ASP A 433 -11.20 3.35 34.80
C ASP A 433 -9.78 3.95 34.72
N GLU A 434 -9.44 4.71 33.67
CA GLU A 434 -8.12 5.33 33.45
C GLU A 434 -8.11 6.86 33.57
N ARG A 435 -9.24 7.46 34.00
CA ARG A 435 -9.44 8.91 34.04
C ARG A 435 -9.05 9.57 35.36
#